data_AF-A0A927X550-F1
#
_entry.id   AF-A0A927X550-F1
#
_cell.length_a   1.000
_cell.length_b   1.000
_cell.length_c   1.000
_cell.angle_alpha   90.00
_cell.angle_beta   90.00
_cell.angle_gamma   90.00
#
_symmetry.space_group_name_H-M   'P 1'
#
loop_
_entity.id
_entity.type
_entity.pdbx_description
1 polymer ?
#
loop_
_entity_poly.entity_id
_entity_poly.type
_entity_poly.pdbx_seq_one_letter_code
_entity_poly.pdbx_strand_id
1 'polypeptide(L)'
;MLLTTYYACGTVIPKMAEIIPKLTSTIVDLLKIGVPVLLIIFGMLDFGKAVIAQKEDEIKKSQGLFIKRLISAALVFFVFIIVEVVFNLVASGEQKTIWNCVDCFINGPTKCDDYKG
;
A
#
# COMPACT_ATOMS: atom_id res chain seq x y z
N MET A 1 -16.31 -17.27 27.53
CA MET A 1 -15.58 -17.96 26.45
C MET A 1 -15.39 -16.95 25.32
N LEU A 2 -14.27 -16.21 25.32
CA LEU A 2 -13.94 -15.32 24.20
C LEU A 2 -13.48 -16.22 23.07
N LEU A 3 -14.21 -16.23 21.94
CA LEU A 3 -13.73 -16.81 20.70
C LEU A 3 -12.59 -15.91 20.20
N THR A 4 -11.37 -16.17 20.65
CA THR A 4 -10.18 -15.62 19.98
C THR A 4 -10.12 -16.27 18.61
N THR A 5 -10.62 -15.56 17.60
CA THR A 5 -10.36 -15.82 16.18
C THR A 5 -8.85 -15.73 15.98
N TYR A 6 -8.26 -16.85 15.62
CA TYR A 6 -6.85 -16.96 15.32
C TYR A 6 -6.70 -17.30 13.84
N TYR A 7 -5.71 -16.68 13.21
CA TYR A 7 -5.38 -16.92 11.81
C TYR A 7 -4.14 -17.80 11.76
N ALA A 8 -4.18 -18.82 10.91
CA ALA A 8 -2.98 -19.59 10.59
C ALA A 8 -2.44 -19.07 9.26
N CYS A 9 -1.13 -19.21 9.08
CA CYS A 9 -0.59 -19.03 7.75
C CYS A 9 0.29 -20.20 7.36
N GLY A 10 -0.32 -21.12 6.63
CA GLY A 10 0.29 -22.38 6.27
C GLY A 10 0.72 -23.23 7.44
N THR A 11 1.75 -24.03 7.18
CA THR A 11 2.45 -24.83 8.19
C THR A 11 3.59 -24.07 8.88
N VAL A 12 3.90 -22.84 8.43
CA VAL A 12 5.10 -22.09 8.85
C VAL A 12 4.83 -21.19 10.06
N ILE A 13 3.65 -20.56 10.15
CA ILE A 13 3.30 -19.64 11.25
C ILE A 13 2.16 -20.22 12.08
N PRO A 14 2.43 -20.68 13.32
CA PRO A 14 1.41 -21.20 14.20
C PRO A 14 0.61 -20.04 14.83
N LYS A 15 -0.66 -19.88 14.43
CA LYS A 15 -1.75 -19.15 15.11
C LYS A 15 -1.41 -17.74 15.63
N MET A 16 -1.92 -16.72 14.95
CA MET A 16 -1.83 -15.31 15.34
C MET A 16 -3.21 -14.70 15.64
N ALA A 17 -3.27 -13.74 16.57
CA ALA A 17 -4.51 -13.06 16.93
C ALA A 17 -4.97 -12.07 15.84
N GLU A 18 -6.28 -11.91 15.68
CA GLU A 18 -6.91 -11.01 14.68
C GLU A 18 -6.44 -9.56 14.73
N ILE A 19 -6.05 -9.07 15.91
CA ILE A 19 -5.65 -7.69 16.13
C ILE A 19 -4.44 -7.32 15.27
N ILE A 20 -3.53 -8.28 15.04
CA ILE A 20 -2.29 -8.05 14.30
C ILE A 20 -2.55 -7.76 12.81
N PRO A 21 -3.16 -8.66 11.99
CA PRO A 21 -3.40 -8.39 10.58
C PRO A 21 -4.33 -7.19 10.37
N LYS A 22 -5.27 -6.94 11.28
CA LYS A 22 -6.18 -5.78 11.22
C LYS A 22 -5.44 -4.45 11.39
N LEU A 23 -4.51 -4.37 12.35
CA LEU A 23 -3.71 -3.17 12.56
C LEU A 23 -2.70 -2.96 11.42
N THR A 24 -2.02 -4.03 11.00
CA THR A 24 -1.01 -3.95 9.93
C THR A 24 -1.63 -3.52 8.60
N SER A 25 -2.74 -4.13 8.18
CA SER A 25 -3.41 -3.76 6.92
C SER A 25 -3.87 -2.30 6.93
N THR A 26 -4.43 -1.83 8.04
CA THR A 26 -4.85 -0.43 8.19
C THR A 26 -3.66 0.54 8.00
N ILE A 27 -2.50 0.23 8.58
CA ILE A 27 -1.30 1.06 8.45
C ILE A 27 -0.74 0.99 7.02
N VAL A 28 -0.72 -0.20 6.43
CA VAL A 28 -0.21 -0.42 5.08
C VAL A 28 -1.08 0.32 4.05
N ASP A 29 -2.40 0.24 4.15
CA ASP A 29 -3.33 0.96 3.28
C ASP A 29 -3.18 2.48 3.43
N LEU A 30 -3.02 2.95 4.67
CA LEU A 30 -2.74 4.36 4.95
C LEU A 30 -1.43 4.81 4.28
N LEU A 31 -0.39 3.97 4.22
CA LEU A 31 0.86 4.33 3.54
C LEU A 31 0.75 4.23 2.03
N LYS A 32 0.17 3.14 1.51
CA LYS A 32 -0.03 2.89 0.07
C LYS A 32 -0.81 4.02 -0.61
N ILE A 33 -1.87 4.50 0.04
CA ILE A 33 -2.75 5.54 -0.50
C ILE A 33 -2.40 6.92 0.06
N GLY A 34 -2.11 7.01 1.36
CA GLY A 34 -1.82 8.28 2.01
C GLY A 34 -0.55 8.93 1.51
N VAL A 35 0.53 8.19 1.25
CA VAL A 35 1.79 8.79 0.74
C VAL A 35 1.60 9.42 -0.64
N PRO A 36 1.06 8.73 -1.67
CA PRO A 36 0.78 9.35 -2.97
C PRO A 36 -0.16 10.56 -2.89
N VAL A 37 -1.23 10.46 -2.10
CA VAL A 37 -2.20 11.56 -1.94
C VAL A 37 -1.56 12.78 -1.28
N LEU A 38 -0.75 12.57 -0.24
CA LEU A 38 -0.04 13.64 0.45
C LEU A 38 0.97 14.34 -0.49
N LEU A 39 1.70 13.57 -1.30
CA LEU A 39 2.62 14.10 -2.31
C LEU A 39 1.90 14.96 -3.37
N ILE A 40 0.70 14.56 -3.77
CA ILE A 40 -0.14 15.31 -4.71
C ILE A 40 -0.62 16.62 -4.08
N ILE A 41 -1.12 16.59 -2.84
CA ILE A 41 -1.60 17.79 -2.12
C ILE A 41 -0.47 18.79 -1.93
N PHE A 42 0.69 18.36 -1.43
CA PHE A 42 1.85 19.24 -1.28
C PHE A 42 2.35 19.75 -2.64
N GLY A 43 2.32 18.92 -3.68
CA GLY A 43 2.59 19.33 -5.05
C GLY A 43 1.67 20.45 -5.53
N MET A 44 0.36 20.33 -5.27
CA MET A 44 -0.62 21.35 -5.67
C MET A 44 -0.49 22.63 -4.86
N LEU A 45 -0.18 22.56 -3.56
CA LEU A 45 0.03 23.76 -2.74
C LEU A 45 1.25 24.55 -3.19
N ASP A 46 2.35 23.88 -3.52
CA ASP A 46 3.56 24.52 -4.06
C ASP A 46 3.29 25.10 -5.46
N PHE A 47 2.59 24.35 -6.30
CA PHE A 47 2.23 24.79 -7.64
C PHE A 47 1.28 25.99 -7.61
N GLY A 48 0.25 25.98 -6.76
CA GLY A 48 -0.72 27.05 -6.61
C GLY A 48 -0.08 28.37 -6.15
N LYS A 49 0.89 28.30 -5.22
CA LYS A 49 1.67 29.47 -4.81
C LYS A 49 2.47 30.07 -5.96
N ALA A 50 3.10 29.24 -6.79
CA ALA A 50 3.86 29.69 -7.96
C ALA A 50 2.97 30.32 -9.04
N VAL A 51 1.75 29.82 -9.22
CA VAL A 51 0.75 30.39 -10.16
C VAL A 51 0.31 31.78 -9.72
N ILE A 52 0.04 31.96 -8.42
CA ILE A 52 -0.38 33.27 -7.86
C ILE A 52 0.74 34.31 -7.98
N ALA A 53 2.01 33.89 -7.92
CA ALA A 53 3.16 34.79 -8.07
C ALA A 53 3.35 35.37 -9.49
N GLN A 54 2.58 34.90 -10.49
CA GLN A 54 2.54 35.40 -11.89
C GLN A 54 3.88 35.53 -12.64
N LYS A 55 4.98 34.95 -12.13
CA LYS A 55 6.26 34.94 -12.85
C LYS A 55 6.30 33.78 -13.83
N GLU A 56 6.27 34.07 -15.13
CA GLU A 56 6.25 33.05 -16.19
C GLU A 56 7.38 32.02 -16.07
N ASP A 57 8.58 32.47 -15.71
CA ASP A 57 9.75 31.60 -15.49
C ASP A 57 9.57 30.67 -14.30
N GLU A 58 8.93 31.14 -13.22
CA GLU A 58 8.67 30.34 -12.03
C GLU A 58 7.47 29.40 -12.20
N ILE A 59 6.47 29.79 -13.00
CA ILE A 59 5.34 28.94 -13.36
C ILE A 59 5.83 27.73 -14.15
N LYS A 60 6.65 27.92 -15.19
CA LYS A 60 7.19 26.81 -15.99
C LYS A 60 8.09 25.89 -15.17
N LYS A 61 8.93 26.46 -14.30
CA LYS A 61 9.80 25.70 -13.40
C LYS A 61 8.99 24.88 -12.39
N SER A 62 7.94 25.48 -11.81
CA SER A 62 7.08 24.83 -10.81
C SER A 62 6.15 23.79 -11.44
N GLN A 63 5.66 24.00 -12.67
CA GLN A 63 4.95 22.97 -13.45
C GLN A 63 5.83 21.75 -13.70
N GLY A 64 7.09 21.94 -14.10
CA GLY A 64 8.03 20.84 -14.33
C GLY A 64 8.29 20.03 -13.06
N LEU A 65 8.38 20.67 -11.91
CA LEU A 65 8.50 19.99 -10.61
C LEU A 65 7.22 19.25 -10.22
N PHE A 66 6.05 19.84 -10.44
CA PHE A 66 4.76 19.21 -10.17
C PHE A 66 4.55 17.95 -11.01
N ILE A 67 4.84 18.00 -12.31
CA ILE A 67 4.74 16.83 -13.20
C ILE A 67 5.69 15.72 -12.76
N LYS A 68 6.93 16.06 -12.37
CA LYS A 68 7.88 15.07 -11.83
C LYS A 68 7.35 14.40 -10.56
N ARG A 69 6.70 15.16 -9.66
CA ARG A 69 6.05 14.60 -8.46
C ARG A 69 4.86 13.70 -8.81
N LEU A 70 4.05 14.08 -9.80
CA LEU A 70 2.94 13.28 -10.28
C LEU A 70 3.42 11.94 -10.87
N ILE A 71 4.47 11.98 -11.69
CA ILE A 71 5.10 10.78 -12.27
C ILE A 71 5.67 9.90 -11.16
N SER A 72 6.33 10.47 -10.14
CA SER A 72 6.83 9.68 -9.01
C SER A 72 5.71 9.00 -8.22
N ALA A 73 4.57 9.67 -8.00
CA ALA A 73 3.43 9.09 -7.32
C ALA A 73 2.80 7.94 -8.13
N ALA A 74 2.65 8.15 -9.45
CA ALA A 74 2.18 7.12 -10.36
C ALA A 74 3.12 5.90 -10.40
N LEU A 75 4.43 6.11 -10.47
CA LEU A 75 5.42 5.02 -10.46
C LEU A 75 5.35 4.20 -9.17
N VAL A 76 5.28 4.85 -8.00
CA VAL A 76 5.15 4.15 -6.72
C VAL A 76 3.87 3.31 -6.68
N PHE A 77 2.75 3.86 -7.14
CA PHE A 77 1.49 3.13 -7.24
C PHE A 77 1.59 1.91 -8.18
N PHE A 78 2.19 2.08 -9.36
CA PHE A 78 2.40 0.98 -10.32
C PHE A 78 3.34 -0.10 -9.77
N VAL A 79 4.38 0.26 -9.02
CA VAL A 79 5.28 -0.73 -8.39
C VAL A 79 4.49 -1.67 -7.47
N PHE A 80 3.60 -1.14 -6.63
CA PHE A 80 2.77 -1.98 -5.76
C PHE A 80 1.87 -2.94 -6.55
N ILE A 81 1.23 -2.45 -7.62
CA ILE A 81 0.40 -3.30 -8.49
C ILE A 81 1.23 -4.38 -9.19
N ILE A 82 2.38 -4.01 -9.74
CA ILE A 82 3.24 -4.96 -10.47
C ILE A 82 3.74 -6.04 -9.51
N VAL A 83 4.15 -5.68 -8.31
CA VAL A 83 4.58 -6.63 -7.27
C VAL A 83 3.47 -7.64 -6.97
N GLU A 84 2.24 -7.17 -6.75
CA GLU A 84 1.09 -8.04 -6.49
C GLU A 84 0.80 -8.98 -7.67
N VAL A 85 0.82 -8.47 -8.90
CA VAL A 85 0.60 -9.27 -10.12
C VAL A 85 1.69 -10.33 -10.31
N VAL A 86 2.97 -9.94 -10.19
CA VAL A 86 4.09 -10.86 -10.37
C VAL A 86 4.03 -12.00 -9.36
N PHE A 87 3.76 -11.69 -8.09
CA PHE A 87 3.69 -12.73 -7.06
C PHE A 87 2.47 -13.62 -7.21
N ASN A 88 1.32 -13.09 -7.61
CA ASN A 88 0.15 -13.90 -7.94
C ASN A 88 0.38 -14.84 -9.12
N LEU A 89 1.21 -14.45 -10.09
CA LEU A 89 1.55 -15.28 -11.25
C LEU A 89 2.61 -16.35 -10.94
N VAL A 90 3.62 -16.02 -10.13
CA VAL A 90 4.77 -16.90 -9.86
C VAL A 90 4.50 -17.87 -8.69
N ALA A 91 3.56 -17.56 -7.80
CA ALA A 91 3.27 -18.40 -6.65
C ALA A 91 2.78 -19.80 -7.08
N SER A 92 3.59 -20.82 -6.81
CA SER A 92 3.29 -22.24 -7.04
C SER A 92 3.63 -23.06 -5.79
N GLY A 93 2.80 -24.07 -5.49
CA GLY A 93 2.98 -24.95 -4.34
C GLY A 93 3.05 -24.21 -2.99
N GLU A 94 4.04 -24.57 -2.16
CA GLU A 94 4.27 -24.02 -0.81
C GLU A 94 4.48 -22.49 -0.77
N GLN A 95 4.86 -21.88 -1.90
CA GLN A 95 5.04 -20.42 -1.98
C GLN A 95 3.71 -19.68 -1.93
N LYS A 96 2.61 -20.26 -2.44
CA LYS A 96 1.26 -19.68 -2.30
C LYS A 96 0.88 -19.50 -0.84
N THR A 97 1.32 -20.43 -0.01
CA THR A 97 1.06 -20.41 1.42
C THR A 97 1.71 -19.21 2.10
N ILE A 98 2.94 -18.85 1.72
CA ILE A 98 3.62 -17.66 2.23
C ILE A 98 2.98 -16.39 1.67
N TRP A 99 2.61 -16.39 0.38
CA TRP A 99 1.93 -15.25 -0.25
C TRP A 99 0.58 -14.94 0.37
N ASN A 100 -0.20 -15.95 0.72
CA ASN A 100 -1.46 -15.76 1.47
C ASN A 100 -1.21 -15.11 2.84
N CYS A 101 -0.06 -15.37 3.49
CA CYS A 101 0.31 -14.66 4.73
C CYS A 101 0.48 -13.18 4.45
N VAL A 102 1.33 -12.87 3.47
CA VAL A 102 1.66 -11.50 3.12
C VAL A 102 0.39 -10.76 2.70
N ASP A 103 -0.49 -11.40 1.93
CA ASP A 103 -1.79 -10.86 1.51
C ASP A 103 -2.69 -10.56 2.72
N CYS A 104 -2.76 -11.47 3.68
CA CYS A 104 -3.47 -11.29 4.96
C CYS A 104 -2.97 -10.07 5.76
N PHE A 105 -1.66 -9.84 5.84
CA PHE A 105 -1.11 -8.68 6.54
C PHE A 105 -1.31 -7.36 5.78
N ILE A 106 -1.24 -7.41 4.45
CA ILE A 106 -1.28 -6.24 3.59
C ILE A 106 -2.71 -5.80 3.27
N ASN A 107 -3.60 -6.75 3.00
CA ASN A 107 -4.98 -6.52 2.56
C ASN A 107 -6.02 -6.87 3.64
N GLY A 108 -5.58 -7.38 4.79
CA GLY A 108 -6.36 -7.48 6.02
C GLY A 108 -6.97 -8.86 6.31
N PRO A 109 -7.73 -8.98 7.41
CA PRO A 109 -8.21 -10.25 7.96
C PRO A 109 -9.09 -11.07 6.99
N THR A 110 -9.72 -10.41 6.01
CA THR A 110 -10.58 -11.06 5.00
C THR A 110 -9.81 -11.96 4.02
N LYS A 111 -8.49 -11.83 3.98
CA LYS A 111 -7.57 -12.61 3.15
C LYS A 111 -6.77 -13.64 3.96
N CYS A 112 -7.04 -13.73 5.26
CA CYS A 112 -6.37 -14.66 6.14
C CYS A 112 -7.10 -16.02 6.18
N ASP A 113 -6.35 -17.10 6.32
CA ASP A 113 -6.93 -18.43 6.49
C ASP A 113 -7.46 -18.57 7.93
N ASP A 114 -8.79 -18.63 8.05
CA ASP A 114 -9.47 -18.88 9.32
C ASP A 114 -9.09 -20.25 9.86
N TYR A 115 -8.43 -20.27 11.02
CA TYR A 115 -8.19 -21.51 11.75
C TYR A 115 -9.22 -21.53 12.90
N LYS A 116 -10.08 -22.56 12.93
CA LYS A 116 -11.02 -22.80 14.04
C LYS A 116 -10.48 -23.94 14.88
N GLY A 117 -10.62 -23.84 16.19
CA GLY A 117 -10.18 -24.87 17.15
C GLY A 117 -11.17 -24.98 18.27
#